data_AF-A0A4Y2HG04-F1
#
_entry.id   AF-A0A4Y2HG04-F1
#
_cell.length_a   1.000
_cell.length_b   1.000
_cell.length_c   1.000
_cell.angle_alpha   90.00
_cell.angle_beta   90.00
_cell.angle_gamma   90.00
#
_symmetry.space_group_name_H-M   'P 1'
#
loop_
_entity.id
_entity.type
_entity.pdbx_description
1 polymer ?
#
loop_
_entity_poly.entity_id
_entity_poly.type
_entity_poly.pdbx_seq_one_letter_code
_entity_poly.pdbx_strand_id
1 'polypeptide(L)'
;MLQNRIVGVRECSPKQVVKALLLINPSNPLGDIYSPELLLDIFSFCNEQNLHVIMDEVYALSVFNGSPEFYSTLKFPVLPNKNKVHVLYGISKDFGIAGLRIGAIHTRCKPLKNCLKQLSFFHDIPFPVMDIAAKFVDDLDWLKMYLSIYRQRISEKFKESIDYCKRMGLNVRDSSGGFFLWLDFRPRLPINLNTAPKGFLSAHQLALLIKIQLTLFGLGASFYTLSTGSDNIT
;
A
#
# COMPACT_ATOMS: atom_id res chain seq x y z
N MET A 1 13.31 -15.04 -6.91
CA MET A 1 12.28 -13.98 -6.90
C MET A 1 12.84 -12.58 -6.61
N LEU A 2 13.79 -12.42 -5.69
CA LEU A 2 14.44 -11.14 -5.35
C LEU A 2 15.23 -10.50 -6.50
N GLN A 3 15.97 -11.32 -7.27
CA GLN A 3 16.77 -10.86 -8.40
C GLN A 3 15.93 -10.10 -9.43
N ASN A 4 14.74 -10.57 -9.79
CA ASN A 4 13.95 -9.96 -10.85
C ASN A 4 13.27 -8.63 -10.46
N ARG A 5 13.09 -8.32 -9.16
CA ARG A 5 12.42 -7.07 -8.71
C ARG A 5 13.40 -5.90 -8.48
N ILE A 6 14.65 -6.19 -8.11
CA ILE A 6 15.71 -5.17 -7.98
C ILE A 6 16.31 -4.80 -9.36
N VAL A 7 16.13 -5.67 -10.36
CA VAL A 7 16.59 -5.48 -11.75
C VAL A 7 16.07 -4.17 -12.37
N GLY A 8 14.83 -3.75 -12.09
CA GLY A 8 14.28 -2.51 -12.66
C GLY A 8 15.06 -1.23 -12.30
N VAL A 9 15.73 -1.20 -11.14
CA VAL A 9 16.59 -0.06 -10.76
C VAL A 9 17.93 -0.10 -11.52
N ARG A 10 18.43 -1.30 -11.82
CA ARG A 10 19.68 -1.51 -12.58
C ARG A 10 19.51 -1.29 -14.08
N GLU A 11 18.29 -1.44 -14.60
CA GLU A 11 17.94 -1.30 -16.02
C GLU A 11 17.50 0.11 -16.42
N CYS A 12 17.50 1.06 -15.48
CA CYS A 12 17.19 2.46 -15.79
C CYS A 12 18.21 3.02 -16.80
N SER A 13 17.70 3.70 -17.84
CA SER A 13 18.50 4.27 -18.93
C SER A 13 19.67 5.12 -18.39
N PRO A 14 20.88 5.04 -19.00
CA PRO A 14 22.05 5.81 -18.55
C PRO A 14 21.87 7.34 -18.59
N LYS A 15 20.78 7.84 -19.18
CA LYS A 15 20.43 9.26 -19.20
C LYS A 15 19.67 9.74 -17.95
N GLN A 16 19.19 8.83 -17.11
CA GLN A 16 18.39 9.17 -15.93
C GLN A 16 19.17 8.87 -14.64
N VAL A 17 19.32 9.90 -13.80
CA VAL A 17 20.00 9.75 -12.52
C VAL A 17 18.98 9.38 -11.45
N VAL A 18 18.97 8.12 -11.03
CA VAL A 18 18.13 7.63 -9.93
C VAL A 18 18.64 8.23 -8.62
N LYS A 19 17.73 8.80 -7.80
CA LYS A 19 18.05 9.43 -6.52
C LYS A 19 17.40 8.78 -5.31
N ALA A 20 16.28 8.09 -5.53
CA ALA A 20 15.51 7.49 -4.46
C ALA A 20 14.77 6.24 -4.95
N LEU A 21 14.53 5.31 -4.03
CA LEU A 21 13.60 4.21 -4.16
C LEU A 21 12.39 4.48 -3.25
N LEU A 22 11.19 4.45 -3.83
CA LEU A 22 9.93 4.53 -3.09
C LEU A 22 9.39 3.11 -2.94
N LEU A 23 9.08 2.70 -1.73
CA LEU A 23 8.42 1.46 -1.40
C LEU A 23 7.13 1.75 -0.66
N ILE A 24 6.11 0.94 -0.89
CA ILE A 24 4.85 1.00 -0.16
C ILE A 24 4.73 -0.32 0.61
N ASN A 25 4.66 -0.24 1.95
CA ASN A 25 4.61 -1.41 2.82
C ASN A 25 3.66 -1.16 4.00
N PRO A 26 2.54 -1.89 4.13
CA PRO A 26 2.02 -2.92 3.22
C PRO A 26 1.76 -2.41 1.79
N SER A 27 1.98 -3.27 0.80
CA SER A 27 1.94 -2.91 -0.63
C SER A 27 0.55 -2.51 -1.10
N ASN A 28 0.47 -1.46 -1.91
CA ASN A 28 -0.70 -1.15 -2.72
C ASN A 28 -0.29 -1.28 -4.18
N PRO A 29 -0.95 -2.14 -4.99
CA PRO A 29 -2.27 -2.75 -4.78
C PRO A 29 -2.29 -4.21 -4.31
N LEU A 30 -1.14 -4.82 -4.06
CA LEU A 30 -1.05 -6.26 -3.80
C LEU A 30 -1.42 -6.65 -2.37
N GLY A 31 -1.21 -5.75 -1.40
CA GLY A 31 -1.36 -5.99 0.03
C GLY A 31 -0.37 -7.02 0.59
N ASP A 32 0.73 -7.26 -0.13
CA ASP A 32 1.88 -7.99 0.37
C ASP A 32 2.59 -7.17 1.47
N ILE A 33 3.12 -7.85 2.49
CA ILE A 33 3.94 -7.26 3.55
C ILE A 33 5.38 -7.72 3.34
N TYR A 34 6.32 -6.78 3.25
CA TYR A 34 7.74 -7.12 3.14
C TYR A 34 8.28 -7.64 4.47
N SER A 35 9.05 -8.72 4.43
CA SER A 35 9.73 -9.23 5.61
C SER A 35 10.86 -8.28 6.06
N PRO A 36 11.22 -8.28 7.36
CA PRO A 36 12.29 -7.45 7.86
C PRO A 36 13.64 -7.68 7.15
N GLU A 37 13.93 -8.94 6.80
CA GLU A 37 15.17 -9.35 6.12
C GLU A 37 15.24 -8.74 4.71
N LEU A 38 14.13 -8.84 3.97
CA LEU A 38 14.02 -8.25 2.63
C LEU A 38 14.19 -6.72 2.67
N LEU A 39 13.60 -6.06 3.66
CA LEU A 39 13.77 -4.61 3.84
C LEU A 39 15.22 -4.24 4.11
N LEU A 40 15.94 -5.00 4.94
CA LEU A 40 17.37 -4.78 5.22
C LEU A 40 18.23 -4.96 3.97
N ASP A 41 17.95 -5.97 3.14
CA ASP A 41 18.66 -6.17 1.87
C ASP A 41 18.46 -4.96 0.95
N ILE A 42 17.22 -4.45 0.85
CA ILE A 42 16.91 -3.26 0.04
C ILE A 42 17.60 -2.02 0.60
N PHE A 43 17.56 -1.79 1.92
CA PHE A 43 18.25 -0.65 2.53
C PHE A 43 19.76 -0.70 2.32
N SER A 44 20.35 -1.90 2.33
CA SER A 44 21.78 -2.11 2.07
C SER A 44 22.12 -1.78 0.62
N PHE A 45 21.35 -2.32 -0.33
CA PHE A 45 21.49 -1.99 -1.76
C PHE A 45 21.36 -0.49 -2.01
N CYS A 46 20.35 0.17 -1.46
CA CYS A 46 20.17 1.61 -1.64
C CYS A 46 21.32 2.41 -1.02
N ASN A 47 21.88 1.97 0.11
CA ASN A 47 23.05 2.61 0.69
C ASN A 47 24.29 2.49 -0.21
N GLU A 48 24.57 1.30 -0.74
CA GLU A 48 25.67 1.06 -1.70
C GLU A 48 25.54 1.94 -2.95
N GLN A 49 24.32 2.10 -3.46
CA GLN A 49 24.02 2.93 -4.63
C GLN A 49 23.82 4.42 -4.29
N ASN A 50 24.06 4.82 -3.04
CA ASN A 50 23.91 6.20 -2.57
C ASN A 50 22.48 6.77 -2.78
N LEU A 51 21.46 5.92 -2.79
CA LEU A 51 20.04 6.25 -2.98
C LEU A 51 19.35 6.56 -1.66
N HIS A 52 18.35 7.43 -1.71
CA HIS A 52 17.37 7.56 -0.63
C HIS A 52 16.35 6.42 -0.68
N VAL A 53 15.77 6.07 0.46
CA VAL A 53 14.64 5.17 0.56
C VAL A 53 13.48 5.92 1.20
N ILE A 54 12.34 5.91 0.53
CA ILE A 54 11.09 6.45 1.05
C ILE A 54 10.17 5.25 1.27
N MET A 55 9.86 4.97 2.52
CA MET A 55 8.90 3.93 2.90
C MET A 55 7.55 4.58 3.17
N ASP A 56 6.57 4.31 2.32
CA ASP A 56 5.17 4.65 2.57
C ASP A 56 4.50 3.54 3.38
N GLU A 57 4.25 3.84 4.66
CA GLU A 57 3.63 2.92 5.62
C GLU A 57 2.16 3.27 5.89
N VAL A 58 1.47 3.94 4.96
CA VAL A 58 0.07 4.40 5.14
C VAL A 58 -0.94 3.27 5.45
N TYR A 59 -0.60 2.01 5.17
CA TYR A 59 -1.42 0.84 5.48
C TYR A 59 -0.91 0.03 6.70
N ALA A 60 0.04 0.58 7.47
CA ALA A 60 0.70 -0.11 8.58
C ALA A 60 -0.27 -0.76 9.58
N LEU A 61 -1.45 -0.17 9.81
CA LEU A 61 -2.41 -0.69 10.78
C LEU A 61 -3.49 -1.58 10.14
N SER A 62 -3.57 -1.59 8.81
CA SER A 62 -4.53 -2.35 7.98
C SER A 62 -4.06 -3.78 7.66
N VAL A 63 -3.46 -4.48 8.62
CA VAL A 63 -2.98 -5.88 8.44
C VAL A 63 -4.04 -6.86 8.91
N PHE A 64 -4.24 -7.96 8.17
CA PHE A 64 -5.25 -8.95 8.52
C PHE A 64 -4.84 -9.83 9.71
N ASN A 65 -5.85 -10.31 10.44
CA ASN A 65 -5.63 -11.26 11.53
C ASN A 65 -5.14 -12.61 10.97
N GLY A 66 -4.03 -13.11 11.51
CA GLY A 66 -3.38 -14.35 11.06
C GLY A 66 -2.40 -14.17 9.90
N SER A 67 -2.21 -12.94 9.40
CA SER A 67 -1.16 -12.60 8.43
C SER A 67 0.18 -12.33 9.13
N PRO A 68 1.30 -12.33 8.39
CA PRO A 68 2.60 -11.93 8.93
C PRO A 68 2.54 -10.55 9.60
N GLU A 69 3.23 -10.40 10.74
CA GLU A 69 3.25 -9.12 11.44
C GLU A 69 3.93 -8.05 10.57
N PHE A 70 3.29 -6.89 10.45
CA PHE A 70 3.92 -5.73 9.85
C PHE A 70 5.05 -5.19 10.74
N TYR A 71 6.23 -5.05 10.14
CA TYR A 71 7.40 -4.49 10.80
C TYR A 71 7.72 -3.10 10.22
N SER A 72 7.43 -2.05 10.99
CA SER A 72 7.74 -0.68 10.59
C SER A 72 9.24 -0.46 10.44
N THR A 73 9.61 0.33 9.44
CA THR A 73 10.97 0.81 9.19
C THR A 73 11.57 1.54 10.41
N LEU A 74 10.72 2.14 11.26
CA LEU A 74 11.17 2.82 12.47
C LEU A 74 11.53 1.87 13.62
N LYS A 75 11.14 0.58 13.55
CA LYS A 75 11.49 -0.44 14.56
C LYS A 75 12.91 -1.00 14.36
N PHE A 76 13.54 -0.81 13.19
CA PHE A 76 14.89 -1.34 12.97
C PHE A 76 15.92 -0.68 13.90
N PRO A 77 16.67 -1.47 14.69
CA PRO A 77 17.66 -0.92 15.63
C PRO A 77 18.84 -0.25 14.89
N VAL A 78 19.27 -0.90 13.80
CA VAL A 78 20.38 -0.47 12.95
C VAL A 78 19.89 -0.41 11.51
N LEU A 79 20.15 0.71 10.85
CA LEU A 79 19.94 0.89 9.43
C LEU A 79 21.29 1.24 8.80
N PRO A 80 21.59 0.76 7.58
CA PRO A 80 22.85 1.08 6.89
C PRO A 80 23.13 2.59 6.82
N ASN A 81 22.09 3.39 6.56
CA ASN A 81 22.18 4.85 6.64
C ASN A 81 20.85 5.49 7.07
N LYS A 82 20.76 5.83 8.37
CA LYS A 82 19.57 6.44 8.99
C LYS A 82 19.18 7.79 8.37
N ASN A 83 20.09 8.52 7.73
CA ASN A 83 19.81 9.82 7.10
C ASN A 83 19.22 9.67 5.69
N LYS A 84 19.24 8.46 5.11
CA LYS A 84 18.70 8.22 3.77
C LYS A 84 17.39 7.47 3.76
N VAL A 85 16.95 7.00 4.91
CA VAL A 85 15.66 6.32 5.09
C VAL A 85 14.65 7.31 5.65
N HIS A 86 13.55 7.48 4.93
CA HIS A 86 12.43 8.36 5.25
C HIS A 86 11.16 7.55 5.31
N VAL A 87 10.29 7.82 6.28
CA VAL A 87 9.02 7.10 6.45
C VAL A 87 7.87 8.07 6.28
N LEU A 88 6.90 7.69 5.47
CA LEU A 88 5.63 8.41 5.29
C LEU A 88 4.54 7.64 6.03
N TYR A 89 3.66 8.38 6.69
CA TYR A 89 2.46 7.81 7.30
C TYR A 89 1.29 8.78 7.15
N GLY A 90 0.07 8.27 7.22
CA GLY A 90 -1.12 9.09 7.25
C GLY A 90 -2.32 8.31 7.78
N ILE A 91 -3.20 9.00 8.50
CA ILE A 91 -4.36 8.35 9.14
C ILE A 91 -5.53 8.12 8.18
N SER A 92 -5.39 8.58 6.93
CA SER A 92 -6.47 8.58 5.93
C SER A 92 -7.05 7.20 5.65
N LYS A 93 -6.22 6.16 5.79
CA LYS A 93 -6.57 4.78 5.42
C LYS A 93 -6.97 3.97 6.63
N ASP A 94 -6.07 3.87 7.61
CA ASP A 94 -6.28 3.08 8.83
C ASP A 94 -7.46 3.57 9.68
N PHE A 95 -7.77 4.88 9.65
CA PHE A 95 -8.89 5.47 10.40
C PHE A 95 -10.07 5.86 9.52
N GLY A 96 -9.95 5.72 8.19
CA GLY A 96 -11.01 6.10 7.24
C GLY A 96 -11.27 7.61 7.15
N ILE A 97 -10.39 8.47 7.69
CA ILE A 97 -10.61 9.92 7.78
C ILE A 97 -9.80 10.69 6.73
N ALA A 98 -9.92 10.28 5.47
CA ALA A 98 -9.17 10.90 4.37
C ALA A 98 -9.48 12.40 4.19
N GLY A 99 -10.67 12.85 4.57
CA GLY A 99 -11.10 14.25 4.46
C GLY A 99 -10.33 15.23 5.36
N LEU A 100 -9.73 14.75 6.47
CA LEU A 100 -8.96 15.61 7.38
C LEU A 100 -7.53 15.87 6.91
N ARG A 101 -7.06 15.16 5.87
CA ARG A 101 -5.76 15.40 5.21
C ARG A 101 -4.53 15.39 6.13
N ILE A 102 -4.57 14.59 7.19
CA ILE A 102 -3.45 14.42 8.12
C ILE A 102 -2.45 13.40 7.58
N GLY A 103 -1.19 13.83 7.45
CA GLY A 103 -0.05 13.01 7.06
C GLY A 103 1.22 13.45 7.80
N ALA A 104 2.17 12.54 7.91
CA ALA A 104 3.43 12.75 8.60
C ALA A 104 4.59 12.21 7.78
N ILE A 105 5.72 12.93 7.83
CA ILE A 105 7.00 12.50 7.27
C ILE A 105 8.00 12.40 8.41
N HIS A 106 8.52 11.20 8.64
CA HIS A 106 9.63 10.98 9.55
C HIS A 106 10.94 10.91 8.75
N THR A 107 11.84 11.87 8.99
CA THR A 107 13.18 11.87 8.42
C THR A 107 14.23 12.33 9.43
N ARG A 108 15.40 11.71 9.39
CA ARG A 108 16.60 12.12 10.15
C ARG A 108 17.55 13.00 9.33
N CYS A 109 17.30 13.14 8.03
CA CYS A 109 18.07 13.99 7.14
C CYS A 109 17.83 15.47 7.47
N LYS A 110 18.81 16.15 8.06
CA LYS A 110 18.69 17.56 8.44
C LYS A 110 18.38 18.49 7.25
N PRO A 111 19.05 18.37 6.08
CA PRO A 111 18.72 19.20 4.92
C PRO A 111 17.27 19.03 4.45
N LEU A 112 16.80 17.76 4.35
CA LEU A 112 15.42 17.48 3.95
C LEU A 112 14.43 18.01 4.98
N LYS A 113 14.70 17.81 6.28
CA LYS A 113 13.85 18.33 7.37
C LYS A 113 13.73 19.84 7.32
N ASN A 114 14.81 20.57 7.02
CA ASN A 114 14.78 22.03 6.90
C ASN A 114 13.96 22.48 5.68
N CYS A 115 14.09 21.79 4.54
CA CYS A 115 13.27 22.06 3.36
C CYS A 115 11.78 21.80 3.64
N LEU A 116 11.44 20.67 4.27
CA LEU A 116 10.06 20.34 4.63
C LEU A 116 9.44 21.37 5.59
N LYS A 117 10.22 21.91 6.53
CA LYS A 117 9.76 23.01 7.41
C LYS A 117 9.44 24.31 6.67
N GLN A 118 10.12 24.59 5.56
CA GLN A 118 9.80 25.76 4.74
C GLN A 118 8.53 25.51 3.92
N LEU A 119 8.38 24.28 3.41
CA LEU A 119 7.18 23.87 2.66
C LEU A 119 5.94 23.71 3.54
N SER A 120 6.11 23.41 4.83
CA SER A 120 4.98 23.22 5.74
C SER A 120 4.10 24.45 5.84
N PHE A 121 4.62 25.66 5.59
CA PHE A 121 3.82 26.88 5.53
C PHE A 121 2.63 26.79 4.56
N PHE A 122 2.77 26.07 3.43
CA PHE A 122 1.72 25.93 2.42
C PHE A 122 0.84 24.68 2.62
N HIS A 123 1.27 23.78 3.49
CA HIS A 123 0.71 22.43 3.62
C HIS A 123 0.39 22.05 5.07
N ASP A 124 0.35 23.04 5.97
CA ASP A 124 0.15 22.77 7.38
C ASP A 124 -1.28 22.28 7.64
N ILE A 125 -1.41 21.49 8.70
CA ILE A 125 -2.69 20.96 9.14
C ILE A 125 -3.37 22.05 9.97
N PRO A 126 -4.64 22.41 9.69
CA PRO A 126 -5.37 23.39 10.50
C PRO A 126 -5.35 22.99 11.98
N PHE A 127 -5.09 23.95 12.87
CA PHE A 127 -4.94 23.68 14.30
C PHE A 127 -6.08 22.83 14.93
N PRO A 128 -7.38 23.09 14.64
CA PRO A 128 -8.45 22.25 15.19
C PRO A 128 -8.35 20.78 14.76
N VAL A 129 -7.90 20.52 13.54
CA VAL A 129 -7.71 19.17 13.00
C VAL A 129 -6.52 18.49 13.69
N MET A 130 -5.46 19.25 13.98
CA MET A 130 -4.29 18.76 14.72
C MET A 130 -4.65 18.43 16.18
N ASP A 131 -5.45 19.24 16.87
CA ASP A 131 -5.91 18.98 18.25
C ASP A 131 -6.76 17.71 18.33
N ILE A 132 -7.67 17.52 17.37
CA ILE A 132 -8.46 16.29 17.26
C ILE A 132 -7.53 15.08 17.04
N ALA A 133 -6.57 15.19 16.12
CA ALA A 133 -5.63 14.11 15.83
C ALA A 133 -4.77 13.75 17.04
N ALA A 134 -4.33 14.73 17.83
CA ALA A 134 -3.55 14.50 19.04
C ALA A 134 -4.35 13.70 20.07
N LYS A 135 -5.61 14.07 20.32
CA LYS A 135 -6.51 13.33 21.23
C LYS A 135 -6.72 11.87 20.80
N PHE A 136 -6.83 11.62 19.49
CA PHE A 136 -6.95 10.25 18.97
C PHE A 136 -5.71 9.39 19.22
N VAL A 137 -4.52 9.99 19.12
CA VAL A 137 -3.24 9.27 19.29
C VAL A 137 -2.88 9.11 20.77
N ASP A 138 -3.30 10.03 21.63
CA ASP A 138 -3.05 9.98 23.08
C ASP A 138 -3.90 8.91 23.80
N ASP A 139 -5.10 8.61 23.32
CA ASP A 139 -5.94 7.54 23.89
C ASP A 139 -5.51 6.15 23.41
N LEU A 140 -4.46 5.62 24.06
CA LEU A 140 -3.86 4.34 23.71
C LEU A 140 -4.79 3.14 23.94
N ASP A 141 -5.70 3.23 24.92
CA ASP A 141 -6.60 2.13 25.24
C ASP A 141 -7.75 2.05 24.25
N TRP A 142 -8.32 3.20 23.88
CA TRP A 142 -9.24 3.28 22.75
C TRP A 142 -8.56 2.81 21.46
N LEU A 143 -7.31 3.22 21.20
CA LEU A 143 -6.60 2.84 19.98
C LEU A 143 -6.38 1.32 19.88
N LYS A 144 -6.00 0.65 20.98
CA LYS A 144 -5.88 -0.82 21.01
C LYS A 144 -7.21 -1.51 20.72
N MET A 145 -8.29 -1.05 21.34
CA MET A 145 -9.64 -1.57 21.11
C MET A 145 -10.07 -1.34 19.65
N TYR A 146 -9.91 -0.12 19.14
CA TYR A 146 -10.24 0.26 17.76
C TYR A 146 -9.48 -0.63 16.76
N LEU A 147 -8.16 -0.77 16.93
CA LEU A 147 -7.33 -1.57 16.02
C LEU A 147 -7.67 -3.06 16.05
N SER A 148 -8.01 -3.61 17.22
CA SER A 148 -8.50 -4.99 17.35
C SER A 148 -9.77 -5.20 16.52
N ILE A 149 -10.78 -4.34 16.70
CA ILE A 149 -12.06 -4.42 15.99
C ILE A 149 -11.86 -4.15 14.50
N TYR A 150 -11.06 -3.15 14.16
CA TYR A 150 -10.76 -2.77 12.78
C TYR A 150 -10.14 -3.93 12.02
N ARG A 151 -9.06 -4.53 12.54
CA ARG A 151 -8.36 -5.66 11.92
C ARG A 151 -9.25 -6.88 11.78
N GLN A 152 -10.09 -7.16 12.78
CA GLN A 152 -11.08 -8.22 12.70
C GLN A 152 -12.05 -7.98 11.53
N ARG A 153 -12.68 -6.80 11.47
CA ARG A 153 -13.68 -6.47 10.45
C ARG A 153 -13.13 -6.46 9.04
N ILE A 154 -11.94 -5.87 8.81
CA ILE A 154 -11.34 -5.86 7.48
C ILE A 154 -10.99 -7.29 7.03
N SER A 155 -10.54 -8.16 7.95
CA SER A 155 -10.20 -9.55 7.64
C SER A 155 -11.44 -10.35 7.28
N GLU A 156 -12.52 -10.19 8.04
CA GLU A 156 -13.82 -10.83 7.77
C GLU A 156 -14.38 -10.39 6.42
N LYS A 157 -14.40 -9.08 6.16
CA LYS A 157 -14.89 -8.53 4.89
C LYS A 157 -14.05 -8.92 3.69
N PHE A 158 -12.73 -9.02 3.86
CA PHE A 158 -11.83 -9.49 2.82
C PHE A 158 -12.13 -10.95 2.45
N LYS A 159 -12.28 -11.84 3.44
CA LYS A 159 -12.66 -13.24 3.23
C LYS A 159 -14.01 -13.36 2.53
N GLU A 160 -15.02 -12.63 3.02
CA GLU A 160 -16.37 -12.64 2.45
C GLU A 160 -16.37 -12.19 0.98
N SER A 161 -15.55 -11.20 0.65
CA SER A 161 -15.40 -10.70 -0.72
C SER A 161 -14.65 -11.68 -1.62
N ILE A 162 -13.60 -12.35 -1.12
CA ILE A 162 -12.92 -13.44 -1.84
C ILE A 162 -13.89 -14.56 -2.15
N ASP A 163 -14.68 -15.01 -1.17
CA ASP A 163 -15.64 -16.10 -1.36
C ASP A 163 -16.72 -15.73 -2.38
N TYR A 164 -17.18 -14.48 -2.37
CA TYR A 164 -18.07 -13.97 -3.41
C TYR A 164 -17.43 -14.01 -4.80
N CYS A 165 -16.19 -13.52 -4.94
CA CYS A 165 -15.46 -13.56 -6.21
C CYS A 165 -15.26 -15.01 -6.69
N LYS A 166 -14.90 -15.95 -5.80
CA LYS A 166 -14.76 -17.37 -6.12
C LYS A 166 -16.08 -18.00 -6.59
N ARG A 167 -17.21 -17.65 -5.99
CA ARG A 167 -18.56 -18.09 -6.47
C ARG A 167 -18.88 -17.58 -7.87
N MET A 168 -18.41 -16.39 -8.23
CA MET A 168 -18.50 -15.86 -9.60
C MET A 168 -17.46 -16.48 -10.55
N GLY A 169 -16.67 -17.45 -10.05
CA GLY A 169 -15.59 -18.13 -10.74
C GLY A 169 -14.36 -17.25 -10.97
N LEU A 170 -14.22 -16.13 -10.28
CA LEU A 170 -13.08 -15.22 -10.39
C LEU A 170 -11.95 -15.65 -9.46
N ASN A 171 -10.72 -15.59 -9.95
CA ASN A 171 -9.54 -15.82 -9.15
C ASN A 171 -9.14 -14.51 -8.47
N VAL A 172 -8.77 -14.59 -7.19
CA VAL A 172 -8.28 -13.47 -6.40
C VAL A 172 -6.93 -13.87 -5.84
N ARG A 173 -5.94 -12.98 -5.95
CA ARG A 173 -4.64 -13.20 -5.31
C ARG A 173 -4.78 -13.02 -3.80
N ASP A 174 -4.10 -13.88 -3.04
CA ASP A 174 -4.02 -13.74 -1.59
C ASP A 174 -3.33 -12.43 -1.19
N SER A 175 -3.73 -11.88 -0.05
CA SER A 175 -3.23 -10.62 0.47
C SER A 175 -3.11 -10.67 1.98
N SER A 176 -2.12 -9.95 2.53
CA SER A 176 -1.85 -9.90 3.97
C SER A 176 -2.36 -8.63 4.65
N GLY A 177 -2.79 -7.64 3.88
CA GLY A 177 -3.32 -6.39 4.41
C GLY A 177 -3.84 -5.43 3.35
N GLY A 178 -4.29 -4.27 3.79
CA GLY A 178 -5.01 -3.28 3.00
C GLY A 178 -6.51 -3.61 2.92
N PHE A 179 -7.18 -3.01 1.95
CA PHE A 179 -8.61 -3.22 1.68
C PHE A 179 -8.86 -3.32 0.17
N PHE A 180 -7.85 -3.79 -0.56
CA PHE A 180 -7.87 -3.98 -2.01
C PHE A 180 -8.02 -5.44 -2.34
N LEU A 181 -8.71 -5.73 -3.43
CA LEU A 181 -8.73 -7.06 -4.03
C LEU A 181 -7.99 -7.01 -5.36
N TRP A 182 -7.03 -7.91 -5.51
CA TRP A 182 -6.31 -8.11 -6.75
C TRP A 182 -6.96 -9.26 -7.52
N LEU A 183 -7.82 -8.88 -8.47
CA LEU A 183 -8.61 -9.82 -9.26
C LEU A 183 -7.84 -10.24 -10.52
N ASP A 184 -7.80 -11.54 -10.77
CA ASP A 184 -7.19 -12.11 -11.95
C ASP A 184 -8.24 -12.40 -13.03
N PHE A 185 -8.21 -11.57 -14.07
CA PHE A 185 -9.07 -11.70 -15.25
C PHE A 185 -8.39 -12.39 -16.42
N ARG A 186 -7.12 -12.81 -16.31
CA ARG A 186 -6.40 -13.51 -17.40
C ARG A 186 -7.18 -14.72 -17.94
N PRO A 187 -7.87 -15.54 -17.11
CA PRO A 187 -8.67 -16.66 -17.64
C PRO A 187 -9.91 -16.25 -18.46
N ARG A 188 -10.37 -15.00 -18.32
CA ARG A 188 -11.59 -14.48 -18.97
C ARG A 188 -11.32 -13.49 -20.07
N LEU A 189 -10.14 -12.88 -20.12
CA LEU A 189 -9.78 -11.91 -21.15
C LEU A 189 -9.15 -12.65 -22.34
N PRO A 190 -9.53 -12.30 -23.59
CA PRO A 190 -8.79 -12.78 -24.75
C PRO A 190 -7.34 -12.29 -24.67
N ILE A 191 -6.39 -13.17 -24.97
CA ILE A 191 -4.94 -12.88 -24.96
C ILE A 191 -4.61 -11.66 -25.85
N ASN A 192 -5.44 -11.38 -26.85
CA ASN A 192 -5.33 -10.22 -27.71
C ASN A 192 -6.60 -9.34 -27.60
N LEU A 193 -6.44 -8.14 -27.02
CA LEU A 193 -7.53 -7.16 -26.91
C LEU A 193 -8.05 -6.71 -28.29
N ASN A 194 -7.23 -6.83 -29.36
CA ASN A 194 -7.63 -6.47 -30.72
C ASN A 194 -8.51 -7.53 -31.40
N THR A 195 -8.59 -8.75 -30.85
CA THR A 195 -9.47 -9.82 -31.35
C THR A 195 -10.72 -10.00 -30.49
N ALA A 196 -10.97 -9.10 -29.53
CA ALA A 196 -12.14 -9.17 -28.69
C ALA A 196 -13.43 -8.93 -29.52
N PRO A 197 -14.49 -9.74 -29.35
CA PRO A 197 -15.76 -9.54 -30.06
C PRO A 197 -16.33 -8.13 -29.80
N LYS A 198 -16.99 -7.52 -30.78
CA LYS A 198 -17.74 -6.26 -30.57
C LYS A 198 -18.81 -6.49 -29.50
N GLY A 199 -18.73 -5.74 -28.41
CA GLY A 199 -19.61 -5.90 -27.22
C GLY A 199 -18.95 -6.59 -26.03
N PHE A 200 -17.69 -7.04 -26.16
CA PHE A 200 -16.91 -7.51 -25.02
C PHE A 200 -16.68 -6.36 -24.04
N LEU A 201 -17.16 -6.51 -22.80
CA LEU A 201 -16.89 -5.52 -21.77
C LEU A 201 -15.38 -5.43 -21.56
N SER A 202 -14.81 -4.23 -21.71
CA SER A 202 -13.39 -4.03 -21.43
C SER A 202 -13.09 -4.45 -19.99
N ALA A 203 -11.85 -4.83 -19.68
CA ALA A 203 -11.46 -5.15 -18.30
C ALA A 203 -11.88 -4.05 -17.31
N HIS A 204 -11.87 -2.79 -17.77
CA HIS A 204 -12.38 -1.64 -17.02
C HIS A 204 -13.90 -1.70 -16.77
N GLN A 205 -14.72 -2.01 -17.78
CA GLN A 205 -16.17 -2.14 -17.64
C GLN A 205 -16.57 -3.33 -16.74
N LEU A 206 -15.84 -4.45 -16.85
CA LEU A 206 -16.04 -5.62 -16.01
C LEU A 206 -15.70 -5.32 -14.55
N ALA A 207 -14.59 -4.60 -14.31
CA ALA A 207 -14.23 -4.12 -12.98
C ALA A 207 -15.24 -3.15 -12.41
N LEU A 208 -15.81 -2.26 -13.23
CA LEU A 208 -16.83 -1.31 -12.81
C LEU A 208 -18.12 -2.04 -12.39
N LEU A 209 -18.55 -3.05 -13.14
CA LEU A 209 -19.73 -3.87 -12.81
C LEU A 209 -19.52 -4.67 -11.52
N ILE A 210 -18.34 -5.26 -11.34
CA ILE A 210 -17.99 -5.97 -10.11
C ILE A 210 -17.94 -5.00 -8.92
N LYS A 211 -17.38 -3.81 -9.11
CA LYS A 211 -17.40 -2.74 -8.11
C LYS A 211 -18.83 -2.35 -7.73
N ILE A 212 -19.72 -2.17 -8.71
CA ILE A 212 -21.14 -1.85 -8.48
C ILE A 212 -21.81 -2.98 -7.70
N GLN A 213 -21.65 -4.24 -8.10
CA GLN A 213 -22.23 -5.38 -7.38
C GLN A 213 -21.72 -5.48 -5.94
N LEU A 214 -20.41 -5.42 -5.73
CA LEU A 214 -19.82 -5.52 -4.39
C LEU A 214 -20.20 -4.33 -3.50
N THR A 215 -20.41 -3.15 -4.08
CA THR A 215 -20.96 -1.98 -3.35
C THR A 215 -22.43 -2.19 -3.00
N LEU A 216 -23.26 -2.68 -3.92
CA LEU A 216 -24.69 -2.95 -3.71
C LEU A 216 -24.95 -4.03 -2.65
N PHE A 217 -24.08 -5.03 -2.55
CA PHE A 217 -24.17 -6.07 -1.52
C PHE A 217 -23.57 -5.66 -0.15
N GLY A 218 -23.16 -4.39 0.02
CA GLY A 218 -22.56 -3.92 1.28
C GLY A 218 -21.20 -4.56 1.59
N LEU A 219 -20.53 -5.12 0.58
CA LEU A 219 -19.21 -5.77 0.70
C LEU A 219 -18.06 -4.75 0.60
N GLY A 220 -18.35 -3.47 0.36
CA GLY A 220 -17.52 -2.35 0.78
C GLY A 220 -16.12 -2.21 0.16
N ALA A 221 -15.70 -3.10 -0.75
CA ALA A 221 -14.43 -2.92 -1.43
C ALA A 221 -14.58 -1.76 -2.43
N SER A 222 -14.13 -0.58 -2.00
CA SER A 222 -14.20 0.66 -2.76
C SER A 222 -13.13 0.74 -3.86
N PHE A 223 -12.15 -0.18 -3.84
CA PHE A 223 -10.98 -0.16 -4.71
C PHE A 223 -10.57 -1.58 -5.10
N TYR A 224 -10.60 -1.87 -6.41
CA TYR A 224 -10.05 -3.07 -7.00
C TYR A 224 -8.94 -2.64 -7.94
N THR A 225 -7.90 -3.46 -8.03
CA THR A 225 -6.89 -3.27 -9.06
C THR A 225 -6.82 -4.51 -9.93
N LEU A 226 -6.74 -4.26 -11.23
CA LEU A 226 -6.90 -5.24 -12.28
C LEU A 226 -5.53 -5.67 -12.77
N SER A 227 -5.29 -6.98 -12.84
CA SER A 227 -4.24 -7.51 -13.70
C SER A 227 -4.83 -7.88 -15.06
N THR A 228 -4.35 -7.23 -16.12
CA THR A 228 -4.67 -7.57 -17.52
C THR A 228 -3.43 -8.05 -18.29
N GLY A 229 -2.30 -8.25 -17.60
CA GLY A 229 -1.00 -8.55 -18.20
C GLY A 229 -0.61 -10.03 -18.18
N SER A 230 0.34 -10.40 -19.03
CA SER A 230 0.86 -11.76 -19.26
C SER A 230 1.81 -12.30 -18.18
N ASP A 231 2.07 -11.55 -17.12
CA ASP A 231 3.08 -11.94 -16.14
C ASP A 231 2.55 -13.07 -15.24
N ASN A 232 3.28 -14.19 -15.23
CA ASN A 232 3.05 -15.32 -14.33
C ASN A 232 3.35 -14.91 -12.89
N ILE A 233 2.36 -14.31 -12.23
CA ILE A 233 2.41 -14.03 -10.80
C ILE A 233 1.86 -15.26 -10.08
N THR A 234 2.78 -16.13 -9.66
CA THR A 234 2.58 -17.05 -8.53
C THR A 234 3.05 -16.31 -7.29
#